data_AF-A0A3A0G7P1-F1
#
_entry.id   AF-A0A3A0G7P1-F1
#
_cell.length_a   1.000
_cell.length_b   1.000
_cell.length_c   1.000
_cell.angle_alpha   90.00
_cell.angle_beta   90.00
_cell.angle_gamma   90.00
#
_symmetry.space_group_name_H-M   'P 1'
#
loop_
_entity.id
_entity.type
_entity.pdbx_description
1 polymer ?
#
loop_
_entity_poly.entity_id
_entity_poly.type
_entity_poly.pdbx_seq_one_letter_code
_entity_poly.pdbx_strand_id
1 'polypeptide(L)'
;MTTLTAVLSEVNRRIGIGLLTVLTAFLAVLVSTWGMVYHGWPEWIQSVVLAGFIGGFTDTVAIHMLFTRVRFLPGSGVLLTQRDKIIASLADTMERHILNPQLIERKVQDLAANLDRARLLATANLVVDEVRPDLIAFINAPEQRAQITAAIRREGGFWGDMAHAIGVVTYDTVADRICQGLTRQMLAFRIDEPMLDRALASVGSLDDFLLKPGNPLVRKHYGSEQSLVQLVFTKLDAKELVVERLSAYDATQIRDIIADNIRDHMAWLQLFGVVLGMMIAGVIEIINVLVHR
;
A
#
# COMPACT_ATOMS: atom_id res chain seq x y z
N MET A 1 35.89 -13.98 21.86
CA MET A 1 34.50 -13.59 22.20
C MET A 1 33.68 -13.09 21.00
N THR A 2 34.31 -12.55 19.95
CA THR A 2 33.63 -12.00 18.75
C THR A 2 33.14 -13.04 17.74
N THR A 3 33.74 -14.24 17.72
CA THR A 3 33.33 -15.34 16.82
C THR A 3 32.10 -16.10 17.32
N LEU A 4 31.94 -16.24 18.64
CA LEU A 4 30.81 -16.94 19.25
C LEU A 4 29.50 -16.17 19.06
N THR A 5 29.53 -14.84 19.19
CA THR A 5 28.36 -13.98 19.00
C THR A 5 27.93 -13.89 17.54
N ALA A 6 28.87 -13.92 16.60
CA ALA A 6 28.58 -13.95 15.16
C ALA A 6 28.01 -15.31 14.71
N VAL A 7 28.52 -16.42 15.26
CA VAL A 7 27.95 -17.75 15.01
C VAL A 7 26.57 -17.89 15.66
N LEU A 8 26.37 -17.36 16.87
CA LEU A 8 25.07 -17.34 17.53
C LEU A 8 24.04 -16.49 16.77
N SER A 9 24.42 -15.34 16.19
CA SER A 9 23.50 -14.51 15.42
C SER A 9 23.17 -15.10 14.04
N GLU A 10 24.13 -15.76 13.39
CA GLU A 10 23.92 -16.47 12.12
C GLU A 10 23.08 -17.74 12.30
N VAL A 11 23.30 -18.48 13.39
CA VAL A 11 22.48 -19.61 13.80
C VAL A 11 21.07 -19.14 14.17
N ASN A 12 20.91 -18.02 14.88
CA ASN A 12 19.61 -17.42 15.20
C ASN A 12 18.80 -17.03 13.94
N ARG A 13 19.49 -16.68 12.83
CA ARG A 13 18.86 -16.33 11.56
C ARG A 13 18.40 -17.54 10.73
N ARG A 14 18.95 -18.74 10.98
CA ARG A 14 18.62 -19.99 10.26
C ARG A 14 17.88 -21.03 11.09
N ILE A 15 18.11 -21.05 12.39
CA ILE A 15 17.49 -21.91 13.39
C ILE A 15 16.75 -20.97 14.34
N GLY A 16 15.44 -20.80 14.11
CA GLY A 16 14.62 -19.91 14.95
C GLY A 16 14.75 -20.27 16.42
N ILE A 17 14.78 -19.26 17.29
CA ILE A 17 14.90 -19.36 18.76
C ILE A 17 14.05 -20.51 19.33
N GLY A 18 12.84 -20.68 18.83
CA GLY A 18 11.95 -21.76 19.21
C GLY A 18 12.49 -23.19 19.02
N LEU A 19 13.20 -23.46 17.91
CA LEU A 19 13.80 -24.77 17.68
C LEU A 19 14.94 -25.03 18.68
N LEU A 20 15.71 -23.99 19.04
CA LEU A 20 16.73 -24.10 20.07
C LEU A 20 16.10 -24.42 21.43
N THR A 21 14.96 -23.79 21.77
CA THR A 21 14.26 -24.05 23.03
C THR A 21 13.73 -25.48 23.14
N VAL A 22 13.17 -26.03 22.06
CA VAL A 22 12.72 -27.43 22.07
C VAL A 22 13.89 -28.39 22.11
N LEU A 23 14.99 -28.08 21.41
CA LEU A 23 16.21 -28.88 21.45
C LEU A 23 16.83 -28.90 22.85
N THR A 24 16.88 -27.75 23.53
CA THR A 24 17.40 -27.66 24.91
C THR A 24 16.49 -28.41 25.88
N ALA A 25 15.16 -28.30 25.73
CA ALA A 25 14.21 -29.09 26.51
C ALA A 25 14.37 -30.60 26.27
N PHE A 26 14.57 -31.03 25.02
CA PHE A 26 14.84 -32.42 24.68
C PHE A 26 16.13 -32.94 25.33
N LEU A 27 17.21 -32.17 25.26
CA LEU A 27 18.46 -32.50 25.95
C LEU A 27 18.26 -32.57 27.47
N ALA A 28 17.47 -31.66 28.06
CA ALA A 28 17.15 -31.70 29.47
C ALA A 28 16.38 -32.99 29.84
N VAL A 29 15.48 -33.49 28.99
CA VAL A 29 14.79 -34.78 29.19
C VAL A 29 15.80 -35.93 29.19
N LEU A 30 16.77 -35.92 28.27
CA LEU A 30 17.81 -36.97 28.23
C LEU A 30 18.69 -36.93 29.48
N VAL A 31 19.10 -35.74 29.92
CA VAL A 31 19.91 -35.55 31.14
C VAL A 31 19.13 -35.97 32.38
N SER A 32 17.86 -35.58 32.52
CA SER A 32 17.04 -35.96 33.68
C SER A 32 16.79 -37.47 33.72
N THR A 33 16.58 -38.10 32.56
CA THR A 33 16.44 -39.57 32.45
C THR A 33 17.73 -40.28 32.84
N TRP A 34 18.89 -39.79 32.38
CA TRP A 34 20.19 -40.35 32.76
C TRP A 34 20.48 -40.19 34.25
N GLY A 35 20.21 -39.01 34.82
CA GLY A 35 20.36 -38.74 36.25
C GLY A 35 19.42 -39.59 37.12
N MET A 36 18.20 -39.86 36.66
CA MET A 36 17.27 -40.76 37.35
C MET A 36 17.81 -42.20 37.38
N VAL A 37 18.27 -42.72 36.23
CA VAL A 37 18.72 -44.12 36.10
C VAL A 37 20.04 -44.39 36.83
N TYR A 38 21.02 -43.49 36.73
CA TYR A 38 22.38 -43.74 37.23
C TYR A 38 22.71 -43.03 38.54
N HIS A 39 22.03 -41.94 38.85
CA HIS A 39 22.32 -41.09 40.02
C HIS A 39 21.16 -40.97 41.01
N GLY A 40 20.05 -41.68 40.79
CA GLY A 40 18.91 -41.72 41.71
C GLY A 40 18.18 -40.38 41.83
N TRP A 41 18.15 -39.56 40.77
CA TRP A 41 17.37 -38.32 40.78
C TRP A 41 15.87 -38.61 40.98
N PRO A 42 15.14 -37.72 41.69
CA PRO A 42 13.71 -37.89 41.91
C PRO A 42 12.89 -37.93 40.61
N GLU A 43 11.87 -38.79 40.58
CA GLU A 43 10.97 -38.97 39.41
C GLU A 43 10.24 -37.67 39.01
N TRP A 44 9.88 -36.82 39.99
CA TRP A 44 9.19 -35.56 39.73
C TRP A 44 9.98 -34.61 38.81
N ILE A 45 11.33 -34.68 38.83
CA ILE A 45 12.17 -33.88 37.92
C ILE A 45 11.93 -34.32 36.48
N GLN A 46 11.82 -35.63 36.24
CA GLN A 46 11.54 -36.16 34.91
C GLN A 46 10.14 -35.76 34.44
N SER A 47 9.11 -35.87 35.30
CA SER A 47 7.74 -35.43 35.00
C SER A 47 7.70 -33.96 34.54
N VAL A 48 8.37 -33.08 35.29
CA VAL A 48 8.41 -31.64 35.01
C VAL A 48 9.11 -31.34 33.68
N VAL A 49 10.30 -31.90 33.47
CA VAL A 49 11.09 -31.64 32.26
C VAL A 49 10.43 -32.24 31.01
N LEU A 50 9.84 -33.44 31.13
CA LEU A 50 9.11 -34.09 30.04
C LEU A 50 7.86 -33.31 29.65
N ALA A 51 7.10 -32.81 30.62
CA ALA A 51 5.94 -31.97 30.35
C ALA A 51 6.32 -30.66 29.63
N GLY A 52 7.44 -30.04 30.04
CA GLY A 52 8.01 -28.89 29.33
C GLY A 52 8.37 -29.21 27.88
N PHE A 53 9.07 -30.32 27.64
CA PHE A 53 9.41 -30.74 26.28
C PHE A 53 8.17 -30.98 25.41
N ILE A 54 7.15 -31.69 25.93
CA ILE A 54 5.90 -31.95 25.19
C ILE A 54 5.20 -30.63 24.84
N GLY A 55 5.15 -29.68 25.77
CA GLY A 55 4.57 -28.35 25.55
C GLY A 55 5.28 -27.59 24.42
N GLY A 56 6.60 -27.42 24.52
CA GLY A 56 7.38 -26.74 23.48
C GLY A 56 7.34 -27.45 22.11
N PHE A 57 7.36 -28.79 22.11
CA PHE A 57 7.26 -29.59 20.89
C PHE A 57 5.92 -29.38 20.19
N THR A 58 4.82 -29.43 20.94
CA THR A 58 3.46 -29.26 20.38
C THR A 58 3.27 -27.89 19.76
N ASP A 59 3.74 -26.83 20.43
CA ASP A 59 3.68 -25.47 19.91
C ASP A 59 4.53 -25.29 18.64
N THR A 60 5.68 -25.98 18.57
CA THR A 60 6.52 -25.98 17.36
C THR A 60 5.80 -26.60 16.18
N VAL A 61 5.11 -27.73 16.40
CA VAL A 61 4.32 -28.38 15.36
C VAL A 61 3.15 -27.46 14.94
N ALA A 62 2.47 -26.83 15.88
CA ALA A 62 1.36 -25.91 15.61
C ALA A 62 1.80 -24.71 14.76
N ILE A 63 2.93 -24.07 15.10
CA ILE A 63 3.51 -22.98 14.32
C ILE A 63 3.87 -23.47 12.92
N HIS A 64 4.53 -24.62 12.78
CA HIS A 64 4.87 -25.17 11.47
C HIS A 64 3.64 -25.45 10.62
N MET A 65 2.56 -25.98 11.21
CA MET A 65 1.27 -26.22 10.56
C MET A 65 0.55 -24.94 10.15
N LEU A 66 0.81 -23.80 10.80
CA LEU A 66 0.20 -22.52 10.41
C LEU A 66 0.71 -22.06 9.03
N PHE A 67 2.03 -22.19 8.79
CA PHE A 67 2.70 -21.69 7.59
C PHE A 67 2.85 -22.70 6.46
N THR A 68 2.90 -23.99 6.78
CA THR A 68 3.19 -25.04 5.80
C THR A 68 2.11 -26.12 5.79
N ARG A 69 1.83 -26.65 4.60
CA ARG A 69 1.02 -27.86 4.44
C ARG A 69 1.86 -29.06 4.80
N VAL A 70 1.42 -29.83 5.80
CA VAL A 70 2.03 -31.08 6.22
C VAL A 70 1.12 -32.23 5.77
N ARG A 71 1.68 -33.20 5.04
CA ARG A 71 0.90 -34.28 4.37
C ARG A 71 0.03 -35.10 5.33
N PHE A 72 0.44 -35.29 6.58
CA PHE A 72 -0.22 -36.17 7.53
C PHE A 72 -1.14 -35.46 8.53
N LEU A 73 -1.20 -34.12 8.52
CA LEU A 73 -1.98 -33.34 9.49
C LEU A 73 -3.10 -32.57 8.76
N PRO A 74 -4.37 -33.02 8.86
CA PRO A 74 -5.50 -32.33 8.24
C PRO A 74 -5.68 -30.95 8.85
N GLY A 75 -5.93 -29.93 8.02
CA GLY A 75 -6.02 -28.53 8.44
C GLY A 75 -4.69 -27.78 8.52
N SER A 76 -3.57 -28.39 8.12
CA SER A 76 -2.29 -27.70 7.97
C SER A 76 -2.26 -26.73 6.77
N GLY A 77 -1.41 -25.71 6.87
CA GLY A 77 -1.27 -24.60 5.92
C GLY A 77 -2.46 -23.64 5.95
N VAL A 78 -2.89 -23.25 7.15
CA VAL A 78 -4.03 -22.33 7.34
C VAL A 78 -3.80 -21.01 6.61
N LEU A 79 -2.60 -20.43 6.70
CA LEU A 79 -2.27 -19.15 6.07
C LEU A 79 -2.29 -19.25 4.53
N LEU A 80 -1.82 -20.38 3.99
CA LEU A 80 -1.84 -20.66 2.55
C LEU A 80 -3.27 -20.87 2.03
N THR A 81 -4.13 -21.49 2.84
CA THR A 81 -5.51 -21.86 2.44
C THR A 81 -6.48 -20.69 2.59
N GLN A 82 -6.21 -19.74 3.48
CA GLN A 82 -7.09 -18.60 3.75
C GLN A 82 -6.62 -17.30 3.09
N ARG A 83 -5.77 -17.38 2.06
CA ARG A 83 -5.25 -16.23 1.31
C ARG A 83 -6.32 -15.19 0.99
N ASP A 84 -7.43 -15.60 0.38
CA ASP A 84 -8.46 -14.66 -0.08
C ASP A 84 -9.17 -13.96 1.08
N LYS A 85 -9.34 -14.64 2.22
CA LYS A 85 -9.88 -14.04 3.45
C LYS A 85 -8.92 -13.00 4.02
N ILE A 86 -7.62 -13.27 3.96
CA ILE A 86 -6.57 -12.34 4.41
C ILE A 86 -6.58 -11.10 3.53
N ILE A 87 -6.64 -11.26 2.20
CA ILE A 87 -6.75 -10.15 1.25
C ILE A 87 -7.99 -9.30 1.56
N ALA A 88 -9.15 -9.94 1.71
CA ALA A 88 -10.39 -9.26 2.02
C ALA A 88 -10.32 -8.49 3.35
N SER A 89 -9.74 -9.09 4.39
CA SER A 89 -9.55 -8.45 5.69
C SER A 89 -8.58 -7.28 5.63
N LEU A 90 -7.50 -7.39 4.85
CA LEU A 90 -6.53 -6.31 4.68
C LEU A 90 -7.14 -5.16 3.88
N ALA A 91 -7.90 -5.45 2.83
CA ALA A 91 -8.61 -4.46 2.05
C ALA A 91 -9.66 -3.70 2.89
N ASP A 92 -10.45 -4.43 3.68
CA ASP A 92 -11.41 -3.83 4.63
C ASP A 92 -10.69 -2.97 5.69
N THR A 93 -9.54 -3.41 6.18
CA THR A 93 -8.72 -2.63 7.12
C THR A 93 -8.19 -1.35 6.47
N MET A 94 -7.68 -1.44 5.24
CA MET A 94 -7.20 -0.28 4.48
C MET A 94 -8.31 0.73 4.23
N GLU A 95 -9.49 0.29 3.78
CA GLU A 95 -10.65 1.14 3.57
C GLU A 95 -11.08 1.87 4.86
N ARG A 96 -11.15 1.14 5.98
CA ARG A 96 -11.62 1.72 7.25
C ARG A 96 -10.63 2.66 7.90
N HIS A 97 -9.32 2.37 7.83
CA HIS A 97 -8.32 3.04 8.66
C HIS A 97 -7.30 3.88 7.89
N ILE A 98 -7.02 3.57 6.62
CA ILE A 98 -5.96 4.24 5.84
C ILE A 98 -6.54 5.09 4.71
N LEU A 99 -7.42 4.53 3.90
CA LEU A 99 -8.07 5.21 2.77
C LEU A 99 -9.49 5.60 3.18
N ASN A 100 -9.57 6.42 4.22
CA ASN A 100 -10.81 6.92 4.77
C ASN A 100 -11.05 8.39 4.29
N PRO A 101 -12.32 8.81 4.06
CA PRO A 101 -12.63 10.16 3.59
C PRO A 101 -12.08 11.26 4.48
N GLN A 102 -12.22 11.13 5.80
CA GLN A 102 -11.77 12.11 6.77
C GLN A 102 -10.25 12.26 6.79
N LEU A 103 -9.48 11.19 6.60
CA LEU A 103 -8.01 11.29 6.52
C LEU A 103 -7.57 12.02 5.25
N ILE A 104 -8.19 11.70 4.11
CA ILE A 104 -7.89 12.34 2.83
C ILE A 104 -8.26 13.83 2.90
N GLU A 105 -9.46 14.18 3.39
CA GLU A 105 -9.87 15.57 3.57
C GLU A 105 -8.88 16.34 4.44
N ARG A 106 -8.49 15.80 5.60
CA ARG A 106 -7.49 16.43 6.48
C ARG A 106 -6.15 16.61 5.78
N LYS A 107 -5.69 15.62 5.01
CA LYS A 107 -4.39 15.71 4.34
C LYS A 107 -4.42 16.67 3.16
N VAL A 108 -5.53 16.72 2.42
CA VAL A 108 -5.77 17.70 1.37
C VAL A 108 -5.81 19.12 1.97
N GLN A 109 -6.49 19.30 3.09
CA GLN A 109 -6.55 20.59 3.80
C GLN A 109 -5.15 21.05 4.27
N ASP A 110 -4.37 20.15 4.86
CA ASP A 110 -2.98 20.44 5.27
C ASP A 110 -2.09 20.83 4.07
N LEU A 111 -2.24 20.15 2.93
CA LEU A 111 -1.52 20.49 1.70
C LEU A 111 -1.96 21.84 1.14
N ALA A 112 -3.27 22.09 1.08
CA ALA A 112 -3.85 23.32 0.58
C ALA A 112 -3.50 24.54 1.46
N ALA A 113 -3.48 24.37 2.78
CA ALA A 113 -3.06 25.43 3.71
C ALA A 113 -1.56 25.78 3.60
N ASN A 114 -0.72 24.79 3.26
CA ASN A 114 0.73 24.98 3.12
C ASN A 114 1.17 25.39 1.69
N LEU A 115 0.24 25.47 0.75
CA LEU A 115 0.50 25.91 -0.62
C LEU A 115 0.54 27.44 -0.68
N ASP A 116 1.74 28.01 -0.51
CA ASP A 116 1.96 29.43 -0.73
C ASP A 116 1.81 29.80 -2.22
N ARG A 117 1.39 31.04 -2.51
CA ARG A 117 1.11 31.56 -3.87
C ARG A 117 2.30 31.39 -4.79
N ALA A 118 3.50 31.63 -4.28
CA ALA A 118 4.74 31.44 -5.01
C ALA A 118 4.94 30.00 -5.50
N ARG A 119 4.57 29.01 -4.67
CA ARG A 119 4.64 27.58 -5.05
C ARG A 119 3.56 27.21 -6.04
N LEU A 120 2.35 27.74 -5.89
CA LEU A 120 1.26 27.52 -6.85
C LEU A 120 1.62 28.07 -8.24
N LEU A 121 2.18 29.27 -8.31
CA LEU A 121 2.68 29.85 -9.56
C LEU A 121 3.80 29.02 -10.17
N ALA A 122 4.78 28.61 -9.35
CA ALA A 122 5.88 27.78 -9.83
C ALA A 122 5.36 26.45 -10.39
N THR A 123 4.47 25.78 -9.65
CA THR A 123 3.89 24.49 -10.06
C THR A 123 3.04 24.62 -11.31
N ALA A 124 2.19 25.65 -11.38
CA ALA A 124 1.34 25.89 -12.53
C ALA A 124 2.17 26.20 -13.79
N ASN A 125 3.25 26.97 -13.66
CA ASN A 125 4.17 27.21 -14.76
C ASN A 125 4.97 25.96 -15.16
N LEU A 126 5.36 25.10 -14.20
CA LEU A 126 5.99 23.81 -14.52
C LEU A 126 5.08 22.90 -15.33
N VAL A 127 3.80 22.80 -14.96
CA VAL A 127 2.81 22.02 -15.73
C VAL A 127 2.61 22.61 -17.12
N VAL A 128 2.54 23.94 -17.23
CA VAL A 128 2.45 24.61 -18.53
C VAL A 128 3.70 24.32 -19.37
N ASP A 129 4.89 24.41 -18.79
CA ASP A 129 6.15 24.16 -19.48
C ASP A 129 6.28 22.71 -19.95
N GLU A 130 5.83 21.74 -19.14
CA GLU A 130 5.80 20.30 -19.48
C GLU A 130 4.82 20.00 -20.63
N VAL A 131 3.63 20.60 -20.60
CA VAL A 131 2.57 20.34 -21.59
C VAL A 131 2.73 21.17 -22.87
N ARG A 132 3.45 22.30 -22.81
CA ARG A 132 3.69 23.22 -23.94
C ARG A 132 4.21 22.51 -25.21
N PRO A 133 5.29 21.69 -25.18
CA PRO A 133 5.80 21.06 -26.39
C PRO A 133 4.76 20.17 -27.08
N ASP A 134 4.00 19.39 -26.31
CA ASP A 134 2.97 18.50 -26.84
C ASP A 134 1.81 19.27 -27.46
N LEU A 135 1.37 20.37 -26.84
CA LEU A 135 0.33 21.23 -27.40
C LEU A 135 0.79 21.93 -28.69
N ILE A 136 2.04 22.38 -28.74
CA ILE A 136 2.63 22.98 -29.95
C ILE A 136 2.71 21.94 -31.07
N ALA A 137 3.13 20.71 -30.76
CA ALA A 137 3.18 19.62 -31.73
C ALA A 137 1.77 19.31 -32.25
N PHE A 138 0.77 19.25 -31.37
CA PHE A 138 -0.63 19.02 -31.72
C PHE A 138 -1.18 20.10 -32.66
N ILE A 139 -0.97 21.38 -32.36
CA ILE A 139 -1.50 22.48 -33.21
C ILE A 139 -0.79 22.55 -34.56
N ASN A 140 0.49 22.19 -34.61
CA ASN A 140 1.27 22.20 -35.85
C ASN A 140 1.12 20.95 -36.70
N ALA A 141 0.47 19.91 -36.19
CA ALA A 141 0.27 18.67 -36.93
C ALA A 141 -0.55 18.90 -38.21
N PRO A 142 -0.23 18.16 -39.28
CA PRO A 142 -0.80 18.39 -40.61
C PRO A 142 -2.32 18.19 -40.65
N GLU A 143 -2.86 17.33 -39.78
CA GLU A 143 -4.31 17.11 -39.66
C GLU A 143 -5.04 18.36 -39.16
N GLN A 144 -4.47 19.04 -38.16
CA GLN A 144 -5.03 20.25 -37.54
C GLN A 144 -4.95 21.42 -38.51
N ARG A 145 -3.84 21.54 -39.25
CA ARG A 145 -3.73 22.52 -40.35
C ARG A 145 -4.80 22.28 -41.40
N ALA A 146 -4.99 21.04 -41.83
CA ALA A 146 -6.03 20.69 -42.80
C ALA A 146 -7.45 20.96 -42.27
N GLN A 147 -7.72 20.68 -40.98
CA GLN A 147 -8.99 20.99 -40.33
C GLN A 147 -9.25 22.49 -40.26
N ILE A 148 -8.24 23.30 -39.90
CA ILE A 148 -8.33 24.76 -39.86
C ILE A 148 -8.54 25.31 -41.27
N THR A 149 -7.79 24.84 -42.28
CA THR A 149 -8.01 25.21 -43.68
C THR A 149 -9.44 24.89 -44.12
N ALA A 150 -9.95 23.69 -43.79
CA ALA A 150 -11.31 23.29 -44.13
C ALA A 150 -12.37 24.13 -43.41
N ALA A 151 -12.16 24.49 -42.14
CA ALA A 151 -13.04 25.36 -41.38
C ALA A 151 -13.10 26.78 -41.97
N ILE A 152 -11.94 27.37 -42.28
CA ILE A 152 -11.85 28.70 -42.90
C ILE A 152 -12.50 28.68 -44.29
N ARG A 153 -12.34 27.60 -45.06
CA ARG A 153 -13.01 27.46 -46.36
C ARG A 153 -14.54 27.42 -46.22
N ARG A 154 -15.04 26.72 -45.18
CA ARG A 154 -16.47 26.64 -44.89
C ARG A 154 -17.07 27.99 -44.46
N GLU A 155 -16.32 28.79 -43.70
CA GLU A 155 -16.77 30.10 -43.23
C GLU A 155 -16.53 31.24 -44.23
N GLY A 156 -15.48 31.14 -45.05
CA GLY A 156 -15.05 32.19 -45.98
C GLY A 156 -16.02 32.42 -47.15
N GLY A 157 -16.86 31.43 -47.48
CA GLY A 157 -17.91 31.54 -48.49
C GLY A 157 -17.44 32.12 -49.83
N PHE A 158 -18.34 32.83 -50.52
CA PHE A 158 -18.08 33.43 -51.84
C PHE A 158 -16.86 34.36 -51.87
N TRP A 159 -16.65 35.18 -50.84
CA TRP A 159 -15.55 36.15 -50.80
C TRP A 159 -14.18 35.52 -50.59
N GLY A 160 -14.11 34.40 -49.86
CA GLY A 160 -12.88 33.63 -49.70
C GLY A 160 -12.50 32.86 -50.96
N ASP A 161 -13.47 32.25 -51.65
CA ASP A 161 -13.25 31.58 -52.94
C ASP A 161 -12.80 32.59 -54.01
N MET A 162 -13.38 33.81 -53.96
CA MET A 162 -12.94 34.91 -54.81
C MET A 162 -11.48 35.27 -54.52
N ALA A 163 -11.12 35.57 -53.26
CA ALA A 163 -9.75 35.96 -52.87
C ALA A 163 -8.67 34.89 -53.20
N HIS A 164 -9.05 33.60 -53.11
CA HIS A 164 -8.20 32.49 -53.52
C HIS A 164 -8.00 32.44 -55.03
N ALA A 165 -9.06 32.66 -55.82
CA ALA A 165 -9.01 32.63 -57.28
C ALA A 165 -8.19 33.78 -57.90
N ILE A 166 -8.18 34.97 -57.26
CA ILE A 166 -7.35 36.12 -57.68
C ILE A 166 -5.91 36.04 -57.14
N GLY A 167 -5.54 34.99 -56.40
CA GLY A 167 -4.18 34.78 -55.89
C GLY A 167 -3.74 35.76 -54.79
N VAL A 168 -4.68 36.50 -54.20
CA VAL A 168 -4.38 37.54 -53.20
C VAL A 168 -4.21 36.94 -51.80
N VAL A 169 -4.98 35.90 -51.45
CA VAL A 169 -4.89 35.17 -50.17
C VAL A 169 -5.29 33.70 -50.37
N THR A 170 -4.41 32.73 -50.08
CA THR A 170 -4.77 31.30 -50.09
C THR A 170 -5.15 30.82 -48.69
N TYR A 171 -6.13 29.91 -48.61
CA TYR A 171 -6.59 29.38 -47.33
C TYR A 171 -5.48 28.72 -46.51
N ASP A 172 -4.53 28.06 -47.17
CA ASP A 172 -3.36 27.46 -46.50
C ASP A 172 -2.46 28.51 -45.84
N THR A 173 -2.24 29.68 -46.49
CA THR A 173 -1.45 30.76 -45.87
C THR A 173 -2.15 31.38 -44.67
N VAL A 174 -3.49 31.41 -44.65
CA VAL A 174 -4.26 31.88 -43.49
C VAL A 174 -4.18 30.87 -42.36
N ALA A 175 -4.36 29.58 -42.66
CA ALA A 175 -4.24 28.50 -41.69
C ALA A 175 -2.84 28.45 -41.07
N ASP A 176 -1.79 28.54 -41.88
CA ASP A 176 -0.41 28.59 -41.41
C ASP A 176 -0.15 29.82 -40.52
N ARG A 177 -0.69 31.00 -40.87
CA ARG A 177 -0.58 32.20 -40.02
C ARG A 177 -1.28 32.02 -38.67
N ILE A 178 -2.42 31.33 -38.65
CA ILE A 178 -3.16 31.04 -37.41
C ILE A 178 -2.38 30.06 -36.54
N CYS A 179 -1.93 28.93 -37.11
CA CYS A 179 -1.11 27.94 -36.39
C CYS A 179 0.19 28.57 -35.85
N GLN A 180 0.89 29.38 -36.64
CA GLN A 180 2.09 30.09 -36.21
C GLN A 180 1.79 31.19 -35.17
N GLY A 181 0.62 31.84 -35.26
CA GLY A 181 0.15 32.81 -34.26
C GLY A 181 -0.10 32.16 -32.91
N LEU A 182 -0.87 31.06 -32.91
CA LEU A 182 -1.15 30.25 -31.72
C LEU A 182 0.14 29.70 -31.11
N THR A 183 1.05 29.17 -31.93
CA THR A 183 2.36 28.68 -31.47
C THR A 183 3.15 29.77 -30.75
N ARG A 184 3.23 30.99 -31.33
CA ARG A 184 3.91 32.12 -30.68
C ARG A 184 3.26 32.52 -29.37
N GLN A 185 1.93 32.54 -29.32
CA GLN A 185 1.19 32.85 -28.09
C GLN A 185 1.44 31.79 -27.01
N MET A 186 1.46 30.51 -27.35
CA MET A 186 1.72 29.41 -26.40
C MET A 186 3.16 29.40 -25.88
N LEU A 187 4.13 29.76 -26.73
CA LEU A 187 5.53 29.93 -26.30
C LEU A 187 5.68 31.08 -25.30
N ALA A 188 4.95 32.17 -25.49
CA ALA A 188 4.97 33.33 -24.61
C ALA A 188 4.04 33.19 -23.39
N PHE A 189 3.14 32.22 -23.40
CA PHE A 189 2.17 32.02 -22.33
C PHE A 189 2.86 31.54 -21.05
N ARG A 190 2.73 32.35 -20.00
CA ARG A 190 3.12 32.04 -18.63
C ARG A 190 2.00 32.49 -17.70
N ILE A 191 1.83 31.76 -16.62
CA ILE A 191 0.87 32.11 -15.57
C ILE A 191 1.54 33.13 -14.66
N ASP A 192 1.03 34.36 -14.68
CA ASP A 192 1.45 35.44 -13.80
C ASP A 192 0.56 35.53 -12.55
N GLU A 193 1.02 36.28 -11.55
CA GLU A 193 0.28 36.56 -10.32
C GLU A 193 -1.16 37.06 -10.56
N PRO A 194 -1.40 38.08 -11.41
CA PRO A 194 -2.75 38.59 -11.61
C PRO A 194 -3.68 37.59 -12.34
N MET A 195 -3.16 36.75 -13.23
CA MET A 195 -3.96 35.69 -13.84
C MET A 195 -4.29 34.58 -12.83
N LEU A 196 -3.34 34.24 -11.95
CA LEU A 196 -3.60 33.32 -10.84
C LEU A 196 -4.66 33.88 -9.88
N ASP A 197 -4.60 35.17 -9.54
CA ASP A 197 -5.57 35.82 -8.66
C ASP A 197 -6.97 35.82 -9.26
N ARG A 198 -7.12 36.05 -10.58
CA ARG A 198 -8.41 35.92 -11.27
C ARG A 198 -8.92 34.49 -11.28
N ALA A 199 -8.02 33.52 -11.49
CA ALA A 199 -8.38 32.11 -11.44
C ALA A 199 -8.88 31.72 -10.03
N LEU A 200 -8.13 32.09 -8.99
CA LEU A 200 -8.51 31.86 -7.59
C LEU A 200 -9.78 32.62 -7.20
N ALA A 201 -10.00 33.84 -7.68
CA ALA A 201 -11.25 34.57 -7.44
C ALA A 201 -12.46 33.90 -8.11
N SER A 202 -12.27 33.25 -9.26
CA SER A 202 -13.34 32.54 -9.97
C SER A 202 -13.62 31.13 -9.42
N VAL A 203 -12.60 30.45 -8.89
CA VAL A 203 -12.67 29.08 -8.37
C VAL A 203 -12.94 29.04 -6.86
N GLY A 204 -12.66 30.13 -6.15
CA GLY A 204 -12.58 30.17 -4.70
C GLY A 204 -11.18 29.81 -4.20
N SER A 205 -11.02 29.69 -2.87
CA SER A 205 -9.80 29.08 -2.32
C SER A 205 -9.68 27.62 -2.78
N LEU A 206 -8.45 27.09 -2.87
CA LEU A 206 -8.26 25.67 -3.21
C LEU A 206 -9.03 24.76 -2.23
N ASP A 207 -9.09 25.15 -0.96
CA ASP A 207 -9.88 24.48 0.07
C ASP A 207 -11.38 24.49 -0.26
N ASP A 208 -11.93 25.64 -0.64
CA ASP A 208 -13.34 25.77 -1.03
C ASP A 208 -13.67 24.97 -2.30
N PHE A 209 -12.70 24.78 -3.19
CA PHE A 209 -12.90 23.98 -4.39
C PHE A 209 -12.87 22.48 -4.10
N LEU A 210 -11.88 22.04 -3.31
CA LEU A 210 -11.63 20.62 -3.06
C LEU A 210 -12.58 20.05 -2.00
N LEU A 211 -12.86 20.82 -0.94
CA LEU A 211 -13.51 20.32 0.29
C LEU A 211 -14.95 20.81 0.45
N LYS A 212 -15.35 21.94 -0.12
CA LYS A 212 -16.71 22.48 0.08
C LYS A 212 -17.76 21.70 -0.72
N PRO A 213 -18.78 21.12 -0.07
CA PRO A 213 -19.93 20.57 -0.77
C PRO A 213 -20.69 21.65 -1.53
N GLY A 214 -21.20 21.33 -2.72
CA GLY A 214 -22.02 22.24 -3.54
C GLY A 214 -21.24 23.38 -4.19
N ASN A 215 -19.92 23.25 -4.39
CA ASN A 215 -19.14 24.25 -5.11
C ASN A 215 -19.76 24.48 -6.52
N PRO A 216 -20.00 25.74 -6.94
CA PRO A 216 -20.65 26.05 -8.21
C PRO A 216 -20.00 25.42 -9.43
N LEU A 217 -18.67 25.27 -9.42
CA LEU A 217 -17.90 24.67 -10.52
C LEU A 217 -18.04 23.15 -10.55
N VAL A 218 -18.05 22.52 -9.38
CA VAL A 218 -18.23 21.07 -9.24
C VAL A 218 -19.63 20.68 -9.66
N ARG A 219 -20.64 21.44 -9.23
CA ARG A 219 -22.02 21.25 -9.66
C ARG A 219 -22.19 21.46 -11.16
N LYS A 220 -21.55 22.50 -11.73
CA LYS A 220 -21.66 22.83 -13.16
C LYS A 220 -21.01 21.79 -14.07
N HIS A 221 -19.83 21.28 -13.73
CA HIS A 221 -19.07 20.38 -14.61
C HIS A 221 -19.24 18.89 -14.27
N TYR A 222 -19.55 18.55 -13.02
CA TYR A 222 -19.66 17.16 -12.56
C TYR A 222 -21.05 16.79 -12.04
N GLY A 223 -22.00 17.74 -11.94
CA GLY A 223 -23.39 17.47 -11.54
C GLY A 223 -23.55 16.92 -10.12
N SER A 224 -22.51 17.07 -9.28
CA SER A 224 -22.49 16.56 -7.90
C SER A 224 -22.58 17.70 -6.89
N GLU A 225 -23.36 17.49 -5.84
CA GLU A 225 -23.41 18.36 -4.65
C GLU A 225 -22.34 17.99 -3.62
N GLN A 226 -21.60 16.89 -3.84
CA GLN A 226 -20.50 16.49 -2.96
C GLN A 226 -19.25 17.34 -3.21
N SER A 227 -18.33 17.35 -2.24
CA SER A 227 -16.99 17.90 -2.46
C SER A 227 -16.24 17.09 -3.52
N LEU A 228 -15.23 17.68 -4.19
CA LEU A 228 -14.43 16.93 -5.16
C LEU A 228 -13.69 15.77 -4.52
N VAL A 229 -13.19 15.96 -3.30
CA VAL A 229 -12.53 14.89 -2.53
C VAL A 229 -13.49 13.73 -2.33
N GLN A 230 -14.74 14.01 -1.94
CA GLN A 230 -15.74 12.97 -1.71
C GLN A 230 -16.23 12.32 -3.02
N LEU A 231 -16.33 13.08 -4.11
CA LEU A 231 -16.66 12.55 -5.44
C LEU A 231 -15.57 11.59 -5.93
N VAL A 232 -14.30 12.01 -5.84
CA VAL A 232 -13.14 11.20 -6.21
C VAL A 232 -13.06 9.97 -5.33
N PHE A 233 -13.29 10.10 -4.03
CA PHE A 233 -13.33 8.98 -3.10
C PHE A 233 -14.46 7.98 -3.42
N THR A 234 -15.66 8.48 -3.74
CA THR A 234 -16.80 7.61 -4.09
C THR A 234 -16.58 6.87 -5.41
N LYS A 235 -15.81 7.47 -6.33
CA LYS A 235 -15.47 6.87 -7.62
C LYS A 235 -14.25 5.94 -7.55
N LEU A 236 -13.32 6.20 -6.65
CA LEU A 236 -12.21 5.31 -6.32
C LEU A 236 -12.71 4.24 -5.37
N ASP A 237 -13.05 3.06 -5.89
CA ASP A 237 -13.22 1.88 -5.02
C ASP A 237 -11.83 1.47 -4.49
N ALA A 238 -11.42 2.13 -3.40
CA ALA A 238 -10.14 1.94 -2.75
C ALA A 238 -9.97 0.49 -2.28
N LYS A 239 -11.07 -0.14 -1.86
CA LYS A 239 -11.07 -1.54 -1.44
C LYS A 239 -10.79 -2.44 -2.63
N GLU A 240 -11.51 -2.27 -3.74
CA GLU A 240 -11.32 -3.07 -4.94
C GLU A 240 -9.91 -2.91 -5.51
N LEU A 241 -9.37 -1.69 -5.51
CA LEU A 241 -7.98 -1.45 -5.90
C LEU A 241 -6.98 -2.22 -5.04
N VAL A 242 -7.18 -2.24 -3.72
CA VAL A 242 -6.33 -3.00 -2.79
C VAL A 242 -6.49 -4.50 -3.02
N VAL A 243 -7.72 -4.99 -3.21
CA VAL A 243 -7.99 -6.41 -3.52
C VAL A 243 -7.30 -6.82 -4.81
N GLU A 244 -7.43 -6.02 -5.88
CA GLU A 244 -6.80 -6.29 -7.18
C GLU A 244 -5.28 -6.39 -7.05
N ARG A 245 -4.66 -5.41 -6.38
CA ARG A 245 -3.19 -5.39 -6.16
C ARG A 245 -2.70 -6.54 -5.30
N LEU A 246 -3.42 -6.86 -4.24
CA LEU A 246 -3.06 -7.97 -3.35
C LEU A 246 -3.34 -9.33 -4.00
N SER A 247 -4.35 -9.41 -4.88
CA SER A 247 -4.68 -10.62 -5.63
C SER A 247 -3.64 -10.97 -6.70
N ALA A 248 -2.77 -10.04 -7.06
CA ALA A 248 -1.62 -10.32 -7.92
C ALA A 248 -0.55 -11.20 -7.23
N TYR A 249 -0.53 -11.24 -5.89
CA TYR A 249 0.43 -12.05 -5.13
C TYR A 249 -0.08 -13.47 -4.94
N ASP A 250 0.78 -14.46 -5.11
CA ASP A 250 0.42 -15.84 -4.83
C ASP A 250 0.26 -16.10 -3.30
N ALA A 251 -0.25 -17.28 -2.95
CA ALA A 251 -0.46 -17.65 -1.55
C ALA A 251 0.85 -17.72 -0.74
N THR A 252 1.97 -18.04 -1.39
CA THR A 252 3.27 -18.14 -0.73
C THR A 252 3.86 -16.77 -0.42
N GLN A 253 3.71 -15.80 -1.32
CA GLN A 253 4.14 -14.42 -1.14
C GLN A 253 3.36 -13.73 -0.02
N ILE A 254 2.03 -13.88 0.01
CA ILE A 254 1.20 -13.33 1.10
C ILE A 254 1.57 -13.98 2.43
N ARG A 255 1.80 -15.29 2.45
CA ARG A 255 2.28 -15.99 3.64
C ARG A 255 3.61 -15.40 4.10
N ASP A 256 4.56 -15.17 3.19
CA ASP A 256 5.90 -14.72 3.54
C ASP A 256 5.89 -13.28 4.09
N ILE A 257 5.11 -12.38 3.49
CA ILE A 257 4.89 -11.01 3.98
C ILE A 257 4.38 -11.01 5.44
N ILE A 258 3.45 -11.90 5.74
CA ILE A 258 2.86 -12.01 7.09
C ILE A 258 3.81 -12.73 8.04
N ALA A 259 4.47 -13.79 7.56
CA ALA A 259 5.37 -14.61 8.35
C ALA A 259 6.58 -13.82 8.83
N ASP A 260 7.14 -12.95 7.99
CA ASP A 260 8.36 -12.19 8.32
C ASP A 260 8.16 -11.26 9.53
N ASN A 261 6.94 -10.74 9.74
CA ASN A 261 6.63 -9.91 10.91
C ASN A 261 6.26 -10.72 12.17
N ILE A 262 5.74 -11.95 12.01
CA ILE A 262 5.19 -12.72 13.14
C ILE A 262 6.20 -13.76 13.66
N ARG A 263 7.16 -14.20 12.84
CA ARG A 263 8.10 -15.30 13.17
C ARG A 263 8.86 -15.08 14.47
N ASP A 264 9.34 -13.87 14.71
CA ASP A 264 10.07 -13.52 15.93
C ASP A 264 9.18 -13.54 17.18
N HIS A 265 7.90 -13.22 17.03
CA HIS A 265 6.92 -13.21 18.12
C HIS A 265 6.44 -14.63 18.45
N MET A 266 6.44 -15.55 17.47
CA MET A 266 6.03 -16.95 17.70
C MET A 266 7.06 -17.79 18.45
N ALA A 267 8.34 -17.41 18.41
CA ALA A 267 9.37 -18.08 19.21
C ALA A 267 9.06 -18.02 20.72
N TRP A 268 8.44 -16.92 21.17
CA TRP A 268 7.98 -16.78 22.56
C TRP A 268 6.89 -17.79 22.92
N LEU A 269 6.01 -18.15 21.97
CA LEU A 269 4.96 -19.13 22.22
C LEU A 269 5.58 -20.50 22.57
N GLN A 270 6.60 -20.94 21.83
CA GLN A 270 7.31 -22.19 22.11
C GLN A 270 8.01 -22.18 23.47
N LEU A 271 8.59 -21.04 23.87
CA LEU A 271 9.18 -20.88 25.20
C LEU A 271 8.13 -20.97 26.30
N PHE A 272 6.98 -20.30 26.13
CA PHE A 272 5.88 -20.39 27.06
C PHE A 272 5.29 -21.80 27.11
N GLY A 273 5.25 -22.54 26.00
CA GLY A 273 4.87 -23.96 25.99
C GLY A 273 5.75 -24.81 26.91
N VAL A 274 7.08 -24.59 26.88
CA VAL A 274 8.00 -25.28 27.81
C VAL A 274 7.76 -24.86 29.26
N VAL A 275 7.70 -23.56 29.54
CA VAL A 275 7.52 -23.03 30.89
C VAL A 275 6.19 -23.47 31.50
N LEU A 276 5.10 -23.40 30.73
CA LEU A 276 3.76 -23.78 31.17
C LEU A 276 3.67 -25.30 31.41
N GLY A 277 4.26 -26.11 30.52
CA GLY A 277 4.33 -27.56 30.71
C GLY A 277 5.05 -27.93 32.01
N MET A 278 6.20 -27.31 32.27
CA MET A 278 6.94 -27.51 33.52
C MET A 278 6.15 -27.05 34.74
N MET A 279 5.48 -25.89 34.66
CA MET A 279 4.69 -25.33 35.75
C MET A 279 3.50 -26.22 36.12
N ILE A 280 2.73 -26.67 35.12
CA ILE A 280 1.57 -27.55 35.33
C ILE A 280 2.01 -28.87 35.97
N ALA A 281 3.06 -29.51 35.44
CA ALA A 281 3.59 -30.73 36.01
C ALA A 281 4.11 -30.52 37.44
N GLY A 282 4.79 -29.40 37.71
CA GLY A 282 5.26 -29.07 39.05
C GLY A 282 4.12 -28.91 40.06
N VAL A 283 3.02 -28.26 39.66
CA VAL A 283 1.81 -28.15 40.50
C VAL A 283 1.19 -29.51 40.75
N ILE A 284 1.07 -30.36 39.73
CA ILE A 284 0.53 -31.73 39.86
C ILE A 284 1.36 -32.54 40.85
N GLU A 285 2.69 -32.47 40.77
CA GLU A 285 3.59 -33.20 41.69
C GLU A 285 3.49 -32.67 43.13
N ILE A 286 3.36 -31.34 43.31
CA ILE A 286 3.13 -30.76 44.64
C ILE A 286 1.82 -31.28 45.24
N ILE A 287 0.74 -31.31 44.44
CA ILE A 287 -0.56 -31.85 44.88
C ILE A 287 -0.42 -33.33 45.23
N ASN A 288 0.28 -34.10 44.39
CA ASN A 288 0.47 -35.52 44.60
C ASN A 288 1.17 -35.82 45.94
N VAL A 289 2.21 -35.05 46.27
CA VAL A 289 2.93 -35.12 47.55
C VAL A 289 2.04 -34.70 48.73
N LEU A 290 1.18 -33.70 48.57
CA LEU A 290 0.25 -33.25 49.63
C LEU A 290 -0.88 -34.24 49.90
N VAL A 291 -1.36 -34.93 48.86
CA VAL A 291 -2.49 -35.88 48.95
C VAL A 291 -2.06 -37.24 49.50
N HIS A 292 -0.82 -37.67 49.23
CA HIS A 292 -0.28 -38.96 49.69
C HIS A 292 0.60 -38.85 50.94
N ARG A 293 0.55 -37.71 51.65
CA ARG A 293 1.08 -37.53 53.01
C ARG A 293 -0.01 -37.78 54.04
#